data_AF-A0A925T3W9-F1
#
_entry.id   AF-A0A925T3W9-F1
#
_cell.length_a   1.000
_cell.length_b   1.000
_cell.length_c   1.000
_cell.angle_alpha   90.00
_cell.angle_beta   90.00
_cell.angle_gamma   90.00
#
_symmetry.space_group_name_H-M   'P 1'
#
loop_
_entity.id
_entity.type
_entity.pdbx_description
1 polymer ?
#
loop_
_entity_poly.entity_id
_entity_poly.type
_entity_poly.pdbx_seq_one_letter_code
_entity_poly.pdbx_strand_id
1 'polypeptide(L)'
;MLARGASCSLPGDTREYAGTASTALRHTHTGYRMDPVADAAYLSRYILGLVKEQTLFEVNGSTETLMSKVGFQYDETDSIEG
;
A
#
# COMPACT_ATOMS: atom_id res chain seq x y z
N MET A 1 -12.35 3.19 -17.95
CA MET A 1 -13.18 2.31 -17.11
C MET A 1 -12.46 0.98 -16.98
N LEU A 2 -12.08 0.54 -15.76
CA LEU A 2 -11.85 -0.91 -15.60
C LEU A 2 -13.18 -1.58 -15.95
N ALA A 3 -13.16 -2.50 -16.91
CA ALA A 3 -14.34 -3.26 -17.25
C ALA A 3 -14.89 -3.92 -15.97
N ARG A 4 -16.21 -3.98 -15.80
CA ARG A 4 -16.82 -4.73 -14.69
C ARG A 4 -16.28 -6.16 -14.72
N GLY A 5 -15.40 -6.50 -13.77
CA GLY A 5 -14.70 -7.79 -13.70
C GLY A 5 -13.19 -7.75 -13.95
N ALA A 6 -12.60 -6.60 -14.32
CA ALA A 6 -11.16 -6.44 -14.39
C ALA A 6 -10.58 -6.20 -12.98
N SER A 7 -9.75 -7.11 -12.49
CA SER A 7 -8.94 -6.91 -11.28
C SER A 7 -7.59 -6.32 -11.65
N CYS A 8 -7.25 -5.14 -11.14
CA CYS A 8 -5.88 -4.63 -11.18
C CYS A 8 -5.29 -4.83 -9.79
N SER A 9 -4.32 -5.74 -9.68
CA SER A 9 -3.56 -5.96 -8.45
C SER A 9 -2.27 -5.15 -8.52
N LEU A 10 -2.05 -4.31 -7.52
CA LEU A 10 -0.78 -3.61 -7.34
C LEU A 10 0.10 -4.41 -6.38
N PRO A 11 1.44 -4.36 -6.51
CA PRO A 11 2.34 -5.04 -5.60
C PRO A 11 2.15 -4.52 -4.16
N GLY A 12 1.54 -5.35 -3.30
CA GLY A 12 1.28 -4.98 -1.91
C GLY A 12 2.46 -5.26 -0.99
N ASP A 13 3.18 -6.37 -1.21
CA ASP A 13 4.20 -6.85 -0.27
C ASP A 13 5.57 -6.96 -0.94
N THR A 14 6.59 -6.41 -0.29
CA THR A 14 8.00 -6.57 -0.67
C THR A 14 8.80 -7.09 0.51
N ARG A 15 9.66 -8.09 0.28
CA ARG A 15 10.53 -8.66 1.31
C ARG A 15 12.00 -8.47 0.96
N GLU A 16 12.77 -8.01 1.94
CA GLU A 16 14.23 -7.96 1.86
C GLU A 16 14.79 -9.14 2.64
N TYR A 17 15.75 -9.84 2.04
CA TYR A 17 16.32 -11.07 2.59
C TYR A 17 17.79 -10.88 2.95
N ALA A 18 18.25 -11.70 3.91
CA ALA A 18 19.68 -11.88 4.14
C ALA A 18 20.37 -12.43 2.87
N GLY A 19 21.70 -12.34 2.80
CA GLY A 19 22.47 -12.71 1.60
C GLY A 19 22.27 -14.15 1.11
N THR A 20 21.75 -15.06 1.93
CA THR A 20 21.40 -16.45 1.57
C THR A 20 19.99 -16.60 0.99
N ALA A 21 19.22 -15.52 0.88
CA ALA A 21 17.83 -15.45 0.40
C ALA A 21 16.78 -16.33 1.15
N SER A 22 17.20 -17.04 2.20
CA SER A 22 16.34 -17.94 2.99
C SER A 22 15.64 -17.25 4.16
N THR A 23 16.18 -16.12 4.59
CA THR A 23 15.73 -15.41 5.80
C THR A 23 15.28 -14.02 5.42
N ALA A 24 13.97 -13.76 5.49
CA ALA A 24 13.46 -12.40 5.37
C ALA A 24 13.88 -11.60 6.61
N LEU A 25 14.41 -10.40 6.39
CA LEU A 25 14.82 -9.47 7.44
C LEU A 25 13.82 -8.32 7.58
N ARG A 26 13.24 -7.89 6.46
CA ARG A 26 12.28 -6.79 6.41
C ARG A 26 11.12 -7.14 5.50
N HIS A 27 9.93 -6.74 5.91
CA HIS A 27 8.71 -6.84 5.12
C HIS A 27 8.10 -5.44 5.02
N THR A 28 7.88 -4.98 3.80
CA THR A 28 7.21 -3.72 3.51
C THR A 28 5.86 -4.04 2.89
N HIS A 29 4.79 -3.57 3.52
CA HIS A 29 3.44 -3.62 2.97
C HIS A 29 3.01 -2.23 2.51
N THR A 30 2.46 -2.14 1.30
CA THR A 30 1.95 -0.92 0.68
C THR A 30 0.47 -1.11 0.37
N GLY A 31 -0.36 -0.39 1.10
CA GLY A 31 -1.79 -0.31 0.84
C GLY A 31 -2.10 0.79 -0.19
N TYR A 32 -3.01 0.52 -1.12
CA TYR A 32 -3.44 1.48 -2.14
C TYR A 32 -4.91 1.88 -1.95
N ARG A 33 -5.25 3.08 -2.43
CA ARG A 33 -6.61 3.61 -2.55
C ARG A 33 -7.35 2.87 -3.68
N MET A 34 -7.94 1.72 -3.36
CA MET A 34 -8.61 0.84 -4.32
C MET A 34 -10.02 0.45 -3.86
N ASP A 35 -10.51 0.99 -2.73
CA ASP A 35 -11.86 0.71 -2.27
C ASP A 35 -12.88 1.44 -3.16
N PRO A 36 -13.83 0.74 -3.80
CA PRO A 36 -14.74 1.34 -4.77
C PRO A 36 -15.72 2.34 -4.16
N VAL A 37 -15.90 2.34 -2.84
CA VAL A 37 -16.81 3.23 -2.12
C VAL A 37 -16.03 4.35 -1.44
N ALA A 38 -15.03 4.01 -0.62
CA ALA A 38 -14.24 4.96 0.15
C ALA A 38 -13.26 5.78 -0.70
N ASP A 39 -12.80 5.24 -1.85
CA ASP A 39 -11.84 5.91 -2.73
C ASP A 39 -12.47 6.33 -4.09
N ALA A 40 -13.81 6.40 -4.14
CA ALA A 40 -14.57 6.70 -5.35
C ALA A 40 -14.16 8.04 -6.01
N ALA A 41 -13.73 9.03 -5.24
CA ALA A 41 -13.25 10.32 -5.73
C ALA A 41 -12.05 10.18 -6.70
N TYR A 42 -11.16 9.22 -6.44
CA TYR A 42 -10.00 8.94 -7.29
C TYR A 42 -10.35 7.96 -8.41
N LEU A 43 -11.07 6.89 -8.08
CA LEU A 43 -11.35 5.81 -9.01
C LEU A 43 -12.31 6.25 -10.14
N SER A 44 -13.26 7.15 -9.85
CA SER A 44 -14.14 7.74 -10.87
C SER A 44 -13.39 8.61 -11.89
N ARG A 45 -12.23 9.17 -11.50
CA ARG A 45 -11.31 9.93 -12.35
C ARG A 45 -10.25 9.05 -13.03
N TYR A 46 -10.36 7.73 -12.90
CA TYR A 46 -9.39 6.75 -13.39
C TYR A 46 -7.98 6.88 -12.78
N ILE A 47 -7.88 7.47 -11.59
CA ILE A 47 -6.64 7.54 -10.84
C ILE A 47 -6.49 6.24 -10.05
N LEU A 48 -5.41 5.52 -10.30
CA LEU A 48 -5.11 4.22 -9.69
C LEU A 48 -3.72 4.26 -9.05
N GLY A 49 -3.49 3.43 -8.04
CA GLY A 49 -2.17 3.27 -7.43
C GLY A 49 -1.71 4.41 -6.52
N LEU A 50 -2.65 5.24 -6.06
CA LEU A 50 -2.37 6.13 -4.94
C LEU A 50 -2.11 5.30 -3.69
N VAL A 51 -0.94 5.47 -3.10
CA VAL A 51 -0.56 4.79 -1.87
C VAL A 51 -1.37 5.40 -0.74
N LYS A 52 -2.09 4.59 0.02
CA LYS A 52 -2.81 5.02 1.21
C LYS A 52 -1.91 4.97 2.45
N GLU A 53 -1.16 3.89 2.58
CA GLU A 53 -0.28 3.67 3.71
C GLU A 53 0.87 2.74 3.33
N GLN A 54 1.98 2.90 4.02
CA GLN A 54 3.11 1.99 3.96
C GLN A 54 3.51 1.59 5.37
N THR A 55 3.55 0.29 5.62
CA THR A 55 4.03 -0.28 6.89
C THR A 55 5.31 -1.05 6.65
N LEU A 56 6.28 -0.83 7.53
CA LEU A 56 7.54 -1.55 7.56
C LEU A 56 7.57 -2.43 8.80
N PHE A 57 7.84 -3.70 8.59
CA PHE A 57 8.03 -4.69 9.63
C PHE A 57 9.48 -5.18 9.63
N GLU A 58 10.02 -5.31 10.84
CA GLU A 58 11.19 -6.16 11.08
C GLU A 58 10.70 -7.60 11.18
N VAL A 59 11.38 -8.51 10.49
CA VAL A 59 11.03 -9.93 10.45
C VAL A 59 12.06 -10.69 11.27
N ASN A 60 11.60 -11.43 12.27
CA ASN A 60 12.42 -12.31 13.08
C ASN A 60 11.81 -13.72 13.08
N GLY A 61 12.31 -14.56 12.17
CA GLY A 61 11.75 -15.89 11.92
C GLY A 61 10.30 -15.79 11.41
N SER A 62 9.36 -16.33 12.18
CA SER A 62 7.93 -16.32 11.84
C SER A 62 7.16 -15.14 12.44
N THR A 63 7.85 -14.23 13.14
CA THR A 63 7.24 -13.07 13.80
C THR A 63 7.57 -11.80 13.04
N GLU A 64 6.59 -10.91 12.89
CA GLU A 64 6.76 -9.57 12.32
C GLU A 64 6.48 -8.51 13.39
N THR A 65 7.39 -7.55 13.55
CA THR A 65 7.25 -6.42 14.46
C THR A 65 7.07 -5.14 13.65
N LEU A 66 6.01 -4.38 13.90
CA LEU A 66 5.79 -3.10 13.22
C LEU A 66 6.85 -2.09 13.66
N MET A 67 7.66 -1.62 12.72
CA MET A 67 8.74 -0.67 12.96
C MET A 67 8.39 0.74 12.53
N SER A 68 7.65 0.87 11.43
CA SER A 68 7.21 2.16 10.92
C SER A 68 5.87 2.03 10.22
N LYS A 69 5.05 3.08 10.34
CA LYS A 69 3.81 3.26 9.60
C LYS A 69 3.76 4.69 9.08
N VAL A 70 3.65 4.82 7.76
CA VAL A 70 3.54 6.11 7.08
C VAL A 70 2.20 6.15 6.36
N GLY A 71 1.40 7.19 6.66
CA GLY A 71 0.14 7.46 5.97
C GLY A 71 0.34 8.50 4.88
N PHE A 72 -0.42 8.38 3.81
CA PHE A 72 -0.44 9.35 2.72
C PHE A 72 -1.86 9.90 2.55
N GLN A 73 -1.97 11.21 2.60
CA GLN A 73 -3.18 11.95 2.34
C GLN A 73 -3.01 12.69 1.03
N TYR A 74 -4.06 12.69 0.22
CA TYR A 74 -4.11 13.45 -1.01
C TYR A 74 -5.24 14.46 -0.88
N ASP A 75 -5.00 15.62 -1.46
CA ASP A 75 -6.03 16.63 -1.57
C ASP A 75 -7.02 16.20 -2.67
N GLU A 76 -8.30 16.13 -2.30
CA GLU A 76 -9.38 15.76 -3.20
C GLU A 76 -10.10 17.00 -3.77
N THR A 77 -9.89 18.16 -3.15
CA THR A 77 -10.76 19.35 -3.24
C THR A 77 -10.06 20.71 -3.16
N ASP A 78 -8.73 20.80 -3.26
CA ASP A 78 -7.94 22.01 -2.95
C ASP A 78 -8.08 22.47 -1.48
N SER A 79 -8.05 21.54 -0.52
CA SER A 79 -7.94 21.90 0.90
C SER A 79 -7.13 20.86 1.69
N ILE A 80 -5.88 21.19 2.01
CA ILE A 80 -5.16 20.59 3.14
C ILE A 80 -5.52 21.42 4.37
N GLU A 81 -6.30 20.85 5.28
CA GLU A 81 -6.35 21.34 6.66
C GLU A 81 -5.34 20.54 7.49
N GLY A 82 -4.38 21.25 8.06
CA GLY A 82 -3.31 20.72 8.91
C GLY A 82 -3.70 20.63 10.38
#